data_AF-A0A967E3L8-F1
#
_entry.id   AF-A0A967E3L8-F1
#
_cell.length_a   1.000
_cell.length_b   1.000
_cell.length_c   1.000
_cell.angle_alpha   90.00
_cell.angle_beta   90.00
_cell.angle_gamma   90.00
#
_symmetry.space_group_name_H-M   'P 1'
#
loop_
_entity.id
_entity.type
_entity.pdbx_description
1 polymer ?
#
loop_
_entity_poly.entity_id
_entity_poly.type
_entity_poly.pdbx_seq_one_letter_code
_entity_poly.pdbx_strand_id
1 'polypeptide(L)'
;MAAPSLEQIIESQRQDWNRVAGGWEKWDRFFDEQMAFLNHRLVGDARLRAGLRVLDLGSGTGYPALLTAQTVGTSGGVIGIDLAEQMLEAATRKAAVLKLSNVTFRTGDVTTLPFEAASFDAVISRFCLMFLPEIPKAVAEIARVLKRDTWVAAAVWSAPDKNPYLKIPIDIIKQFIEIPPPDPSAPGIFRLAKSG
;
A
#
# COMPACT_ATOMS: atom_id res chain seq x y z
N MET A 1 20.25 13.69 19.88
CA MET A 1 19.42 14.37 18.86
C MET A 1 17.96 14.22 19.27
N ALA A 2 17.12 15.24 19.05
CA ALA A 2 15.68 15.12 19.26
C ALA A 2 15.10 14.10 18.25
N ALA A 3 14.04 13.39 18.64
CA ALA A 3 13.33 12.51 17.72
C ALA A 3 12.74 13.33 16.55
N PRO A 4 12.72 12.80 15.32
CA PRO A 4 12.17 13.51 14.17
C PRO A 4 10.67 13.79 14.36
N SER A 5 10.20 14.91 13.81
CA SER A 5 8.77 15.22 13.76
C SER A 5 8.03 14.29 12.81
N LEU A 6 6.70 14.21 12.97
CA LEU A 6 5.83 13.43 12.07
C LEU A 6 6.00 13.85 10.60
N GLU A 7 6.01 15.15 10.34
CA GLU A 7 6.21 15.71 9.00
C GLU A 7 7.55 15.30 8.41
N GLN A 8 8.62 15.29 9.22
CA GLN A 8 9.94 14.84 8.78
C GLN A 8 9.96 13.35 8.44
N ILE A 9 9.25 12.51 9.21
CA ILE A 9 9.13 11.08 8.92
C ILE A 9 8.40 10.86 7.59
N ILE A 10 7.26 11.52 7.39
CA ILE A 10 6.46 11.41 6.15
C ILE A 10 7.24 11.92 4.94
N GLU A 11 7.93 13.06 5.07
CA GLU A 11 8.80 13.61 4.03
C GLU A 11 9.92 12.65 3.65
N SER A 12 10.62 12.09 4.64
CA SER A 12 11.68 11.11 4.40
C SER A 12 11.15 9.87 3.69
N GLN A 13 9.99 9.35 4.11
CA GLN A 13 9.35 8.22 3.45
C GLN A 13 8.97 8.53 2.01
N ARG A 14 8.40 9.72 1.74
CA ARG A 14 8.07 10.16 0.39
C ARG A 14 9.32 10.18 -0.50
N GLN A 15 10.41 10.76 -0.02
CA GLN A 15 11.68 10.82 -0.75
C GLN A 15 12.25 9.42 -1.02
N ASP A 16 12.26 8.54 -0.02
CA ASP A 16 12.76 7.18 -0.17
C ASP A 16 11.96 6.37 -1.19
N TRP A 17 10.63 6.43 -1.14
CA TRP A 17 9.77 5.73 -2.09
C TRP A 17 9.90 6.29 -3.51
N ASN A 18 9.99 7.61 -3.66
CA ASN A 18 10.30 8.25 -4.93
C ASN A 18 11.64 7.76 -5.51
N ARG A 19 12.69 7.69 -4.68
CA ARG A 19 14.03 7.25 -5.10
C ARG A 19 14.04 5.81 -5.63
N VAL A 20 13.23 4.91 -5.08
CA VAL A 20 13.19 3.50 -5.49
C VAL A 20 12.12 3.19 -6.54
N ALA A 21 11.28 4.15 -6.93
CA ALA A 21 10.16 3.97 -7.86
C ALA A 21 10.58 3.34 -9.20
N GLY A 22 11.66 3.85 -9.82
CA GLY A 22 12.18 3.28 -11.07
C GLY A 22 12.65 1.82 -10.94
N GLY A 23 13.10 1.41 -9.74
CA GLY A 23 13.43 0.02 -9.46
C GLY A 23 12.19 -0.87 -9.40
N TRP A 24 11.13 -0.40 -8.74
CA TRP A 24 9.83 -1.08 -8.71
C TRP A 24 9.22 -1.21 -10.11
N GLU A 25 9.26 -0.15 -10.92
CA GLU A 25 8.76 -0.19 -12.29
C GLU A 25 9.61 -1.10 -13.21
N LYS A 26 10.94 -1.14 -13.01
CA LYS A 26 11.81 -2.04 -13.77
C LYS A 26 11.53 -3.52 -13.50
N TRP A 27 11.30 -3.87 -12.24
CA TRP A 27 11.11 -5.25 -11.79
C TRP A 27 9.64 -5.61 -11.54
N ASP A 28 8.74 -4.74 -12.01
CA ASP A 28 7.30 -4.80 -11.83
C ASP A 28 6.80 -6.23 -12.12
N ARG A 29 6.95 -6.71 -13.36
CA ARG A 29 6.50 -8.04 -13.79
C ARG A 29 6.95 -9.18 -12.87
N PHE A 30 8.21 -9.14 -12.42
CA PHE A 30 8.75 -10.15 -11.52
C PHE A 30 8.02 -10.14 -10.16
N PHE A 31 7.83 -8.96 -9.57
CA PHE A 31 7.13 -8.86 -8.29
C PHE A 31 5.65 -9.21 -8.40
N ASP A 32 4.99 -8.85 -9.50
CA ASP A 32 3.59 -9.20 -9.73
C ASP A 32 3.39 -10.71 -9.86
N GLU A 33 4.18 -11.37 -10.72
CA GLU A 33 4.10 -12.82 -10.92
C GLU A 33 4.27 -13.59 -9.59
N GLN A 34 5.16 -13.10 -8.71
CA GLN A 34 5.42 -13.71 -7.41
C GLN A 34 4.36 -13.41 -6.34
N MET A 35 3.66 -12.27 -6.45
CA MET A 35 2.77 -11.76 -5.40
C MET A 35 1.31 -11.60 -5.85
N ALA A 36 0.95 -12.00 -7.07
CA ALA A 36 -0.40 -11.88 -7.61
C ALA A 36 -1.47 -12.51 -6.70
N PHE A 37 -1.12 -13.62 -6.04
CA PHE A 37 -2.01 -14.29 -5.09
C PHE A 37 -2.47 -13.37 -3.94
N LEU A 38 -1.63 -12.43 -3.50
CA LEU A 38 -2.01 -11.44 -2.48
C LEU A 38 -3.05 -10.47 -3.02
N ASN A 39 -2.89 -10.01 -4.26
CA ASN A 39 -3.84 -9.11 -4.90
C ASN A 39 -5.22 -9.78 -5.05
N HIS A 40 -5.26 -11.04 -5.49
CA HIS A 40 -6.49 -11.83 -5.53
C HIS A 40 -7.09 -12.06 -4.15
N ARG A 41 -6.27 -12.26 -3.11
CA ARG A 41 -6.78 -12.42 -1.76
C ARG A 41 -7.38 -11.13 -1.21
N LEU A 42 -6.78 -9.97 -1.48
CA LEU A 42 -7.35 -8.67 -1.13
C LEU A 42 -8.71 -8.46 -1.79
N VAL A 43 -8.84 -8.81 -3.07
CA VAL A 43 -10.11 -8.77 -3.81
C VAL A 43 -11.19 -9.63 -3.12
N GLY A 44 -10.85 -10.87 -2.76
CA GLY A 44 -11.78 -11.79 -2.10
C GLY A 44 -12.20 -11.31 -0.71
N ASP A 45 -11.25 -10.88 0.11
CA ASP A 45 -11.49 -10.45 1.49
C ASP A 45 -12.27 -9.15 1.59
N ALA A 46 -12.00 -8.20 0.69
CA ALA A 46 -12.77 -6.96 0.59
C ALA A 46 -14.13 -7.17 -0.11
N ARG A 47 -14.46 -8.41 -0.50
CA ARG A 47 -15.70 -8.79 -1.20
C ARG A 47 -15.96 -7.94 -2.44
N LEU A 48 -14.89 -7.63 -3.17
CA LEU A 48 -14.98 -6.73 -4.32
C LEU A 48 -15.81 -7.38 -5.43
N ARG A 49 -16.63 -6.56 -6.07
CA ARG A 49 -17.53 -6.95 -7.15
C ARG A 49 -17.86 -5.75 -8.03
N ALA A 50 -18.51 -6.02 -9.16
CA ALA A 50 -18.92 -4.99 -10.09
C ALA A 50 -19.68 -3.84 -9.39
N GLY A 51 -19.38 -2.60 -9.77
CA GLY A 51 -20.08 -1.40 -9.28
C GLY A 51 -19.54 -0.77 -8.00
N LEU A 52 -18.60 -1.39 -7.30
CA LEU A 52 -18.08 -0.83 -6.05
C LEU A 52 -17.12 0.34 -6.28
N ARG A 53 -17.16 1.33 -5.37
CA ARG A 53 -16.15 2.38 -5.24
C ARG A 53 -15.10 1.97 -4.21
N VAL A 54 -13.86 1.81 -4.62
CA VAL A 54 -12.78 1.27 -3.77
C VAL A 54 -11.66 2.28 -3.60
N LEU A 55 -11.12 2.36 -2.39
CA LEU A 55 -9.92 3.12 -2.07
C LEU A 55 -8.74 2.15 -1.86
N ASP A 56 -7.64 2.34 -2.58
CA ASP A 56 -6.39 1.61 -2.41
C ASP A 56 -5.35 2.49 -1.70
N LEU A 57 -4.87 2.03 -0.54
CA LEU A 57 -3.95 2.78 0.32
C LEU A 57 -2.51 2.30 0.16
N GLY A 58 -1.61 3.22 -0.19
CA GLY A 58 -0.23 2.93 -0.57
C GLY A 58 -0.21 2.19 -1.90
N SER A 59 -0.85 2.78 -2.91
CA SER A 59 -1.08 2.12 -4.19
C SER A 59 0.22 1.77 -4.92
N GLY A 60 1.32 2.47 -4.62
CA GLY A 60 2.63 2.25 -5.23
C GLY A 60 2.54 2.33 -6.75
N THR A 61 3.15 1.36 -7.45
CA THR A 61 3.03 1.26 -8.91
C THR A 61 1.65 0.73 -9.36
N GLY A 62 0.68 0.55 -8.45
CA GLY A 62 -0.74 0.41 -8.79
C GLY A 62 -1.30 -1.02 -8.85
N TYR A 63 -0.55 -2.06 -8.49
CA TYR A 63 -1.00 -3.44 -8.68
C TYR A 63 -2.37 -3.79 -8.08
N PRO A 64 -2.61 -3.59 -6.77
CA PRO A 64 -3.91 -3.91 -6.19
C PRO A 64 -5.01 -3.06 -6.81
N ALA A 65 -4.77 -1.77 -7.04
CA ALA A 65 -5.72 -0.86 -7.69
C ALA A 65 -6.09 -1.30 -9.13
N LEU A 66 -5.13 -1.71 -9.95
CA LEU A 66 -5.37 -2.11 -11.34
C LEU A 66 -6.21 -3.39 -11.42
N LEU A 67 -5.88 -4.42 -10.64
CA LEU A 67 -6.71 -5.64 -10.54
C LEU A 67 -8.11 -5.32 -9.99
N THR A 68 -8.18 -4.43 -9.02
CA THR A 68 -9.45 -3.99 -8.43
C THR A 68 -10.30 -3.26 -9.45
N ALA A 69 -9.71 -2.39 -10.27
CA ALA A 69 -10.41 -1.67 -11.33
C ALA A 69 -11.01 -2.61 -12.38
N GLN A 70 -10.28 -3.66 -12.75
CA GLN A 70 -10.82 -4.74 -13.60
C GLN A 70 -11.98 -5.47 -12.91
N THR A 71 -11.86 -5.75 -11.61
CA THR A 71 -12.85 -6.51 -10.83
C THR A 71 -14.17 -5.74 -10.65
N VAL A 72 -14.10 -4.45 -10.34
CA VAL A 72 -15.30 -3.62 -10.14
C VAL A 72 -15.94 -3.17 -11.46
N GLY A 73 -15.23 -3.34 -12.58
CA GLY A 73 -15.72 -3.02 -13.91
C GLY A 73 -16.03 -1.54 -14.10
N THR A 74 -16.53 -1.19 -15.29
CA THR A 74 -16.79 0.19 -15.69
C THR A 74 -17.93 0.87 -14.91
N SER A 75 -18.75 0.10 -14.20
CA SER A 75 -19.79 0.63 -13.30
C SER A 75 -19.25 0.98 -11.90
N GLY A 76 -18.07 0.48 -11.54
CA GLY A 76 -17.36 0.82 -10.31
C GLY A 76 -16.22 1.79 -10.56
N GLY A 77 -15.42 2.05 -9.52
CA GLY A 77 -14.27 2.93 -9.66
C GLY A 77 -13.26 2.78 -8.52
N VAL A 78 -12.01 3.08 -8.82
CA VAL A 78 -10.89 2.95 -7.88
C VAL A 78 -10.15 4.27 -7.76
N ILE A 79 -9.85 4.66 -6.52
CA ILE A 79 -8.90 5.74 -6.24
C ILE A 79 -7.72 5.11 -5.49
N GLY A 80 -6.53 5.22 -6.06
CA GLY A 80 -5.28 4.86 -5.38
C GLY A 80 -4.63 6.09 -4.75
N ILE A 81 -4.23 5.98 -3.48
CA ILE A 81 -3.46 7.01 -2.76
C ILE A 81 -2.07 6.48 -2.46
N ASP A 82 -1.05 7.31 -2.67
CA ASP A 82 0.32 7.05 -2.23
C ASP A 82 1.02 8.37 -1.87
N LEU A 83 2.07 8.31 -1.05
CA LEU A 83 2.89 9.49 -0.76
C LEU A 83 3.80 9.84 -1.94
N ALA A 84 4.27 8.84 -2.70
CA ALA A 84 5.30 9.01 -3.71
C ALA A 84 4.73 9.25 -5.11
N GLU A 85 4.96 10.44 -5.65
CA GLU A 85 4.50 10.85 -6.97
C GLU A 85 5.04 9.95 -8.09
N GLN A 86 6.32 9.56 -8.03
CA GLN A 86 6.93 8.71 -9.07
C GLN A 86 6.34 7.29 -9.10
N MET A 87 5.85 6.79 -7.96
CA MET A 87 5.13 5.52 -7.92
C MET A 87 3.80 5.63 -8.66
N LEU A 88 3.04 6.71 -8.38
CA LEU A 88 1.74 6.96 -8.98
C LEU A 88 1.83 7.28 -10.48
N GLU A 89 2.92 7.90 -10.92
CA GLU A 89 3.19 8.09 -12.35
C GLU A 89 3.33 6.75 -13.09
N ALA A 90 4.07 5.79 -12.51
CA ALA A 90 4.18 4.44 -13.05
C ALA A 90 2.82 3.72 -13.06
N ALA A 91 2.05 3.86 -11.98
CA ALA A 91 0.68 3.32 -11.89
C ALA A 91 -0.24 3.88 -12.98
N THR A 92 -0.17 5.20 -13.21
CA THR A 92 -0.95 5.91 -14.21
C THR A 92 -0.60 5.46 -15.63
N ARG A 93 0.70 5.32 -15.94
CA ARG A 93 1.15 4.76 -17.24
C ARG A 93 0.60 3.35 -17.45
N LYS A 94 0.63 2.49 -16.43
CA LYS A 94 0.10 1.12 -16.52
C LYS A 94 -1.41 1.09 -16.70
N ALA A 95 -2.17 1.93 -16.00
CA ALA A 95 -3.61 2.07 -16.22
C ALA A 95 -3.93 2.45 -17.67
N ALA A 96 -3.17 3.39 -18.25
CA ALA A 96 -3.34 3.80 -19.64
C ALA A 96 -3.05 2.67 -20.64
N VAL A 97 -1.96 1.91 -20.44
CA VAL A 97 -1.63 0.73 -21.26
C VAL A 97 -2.72 -0.33 -21.20
N LEU A 98 -3.27 -0.57 -20.00
CA LEU A 98 -4.38 -1.50 -19.77
C LEU A 98 -5.75 -0.95 -20.19
N LYS A 99 -5.82 0.30 -20.66
CA LYS A 99 -7.06 0.99 -21.07
C LYS A 99 -8.12 1.03 -19.97
N LEU A 100 -7.70 1.15 -18.71
CA LEU A 100 -8.58 1.27 -17.56
C LEU A 100 -8.93 2.73 -17.32
N SER A 101 -10.18 3.10 -17.58
CA SER A 101 -10.69 4.47 -17.37
C SER A 101 -11.32 4.68 -15.99
N ASN A 102 -11.53 3.61 -15.23
CA ASN A 102 -12.22 3.61 -13.92
C ASN A 102 -11.24 3.57 -12.74
N VAL A 103 -9.97 3.93 -12.93
CA VAL A 103 -8.97 4.05 -11.87
C VAL A 103 -8.25 5.39 -11.97
N THR A 104 -8.08 6.06 -10.84
CA THR A 104 -7.30 7.29 -10.74
C THR A 104 -6.33 7.21 -9.56
N PHE A 105 -5.20 7.89 -9.68
CA PHE A 105 -4.17 7.91 -8.64
C PHE A 105 -3.96 9.34 -8.16
N ARG A 106 -3.81 9.53 -6.84
CA ARG A 106 -3.60 10.84 -6.24
C ARG A 106 -2.56 10.77 -5.14
N THR A 107 -1.68 11.76 -5.11
CA THR A 107 -0.75 11.92 -3.99
C THR A 107 -1.51 12.28 -2.73
N GLY A 108 -1.21 11.63 -1.62
CA GLY A 108 -1.86 11.93 -0.34
C GLY A 108 -1.34 11.12 0.83
N ASP A 109 -1.60 11.64 2.03
CA ASP A 109 -1.31 10.96 3.28
C ASP A 109 -2.56 10.21 3.77
N VAL A 110 -2.39 8.93 4.09
CA VAL A 110 -3.45 8.07 4.65
C VAL A 110 -3.95 8.58 6.01
N THR A 111 -3.14 9.34 6.75
CA THR A 111 -3.57 9.94 8.02
C THR A 111 -4.48 11.16 7.84
N THR A 112 -4.61 11.68 6.62
CA THR A 112 -5.41 12.88 6.31
C THR A 112 -6.03 12.75 4.92
N LEU A 113 -7.03 11.87 4.78
CA LEU A 113 -7.60 11.51 3.49
C LEU A 113 -8.49 12.64 2.95
N PRO A 114 -8.27 13.13 1.71
CA PRO A 114 -9.02 14.24 1.13
C PRO A 114 -10.37 13.78 0.53
N PHE A 115 -11.11 12.97 1.27
CA PHE A 115 -12.40 12.42 0.86
C PHE A 115 -13.46 12.70 1.92
N GLU A 116 -14.71 12.82 1.48
CA GLU A 116 -15.85 12.94 2.38
C GLU A 116 -16.09 11.63 3.14
N ALA A 117 -16.79 11.72 4.26
CA ALA A 117 -17.18 10.53 5.02
C ALA A 117 -18.09 9.62 4.18
N ALA A 118 -18.04 8.30 4.41
CA ALA A 118 -18.87 7.30 3.74
C ALA A 118 -18.83 7.34 2.19
N SER A 119 -17.67 7.66 1.61
CA SER A 119 -17.46 7.75 0.16
C SER A 119 -17.22 6.41 -0.53
N PHE A 120 -16.68 5.41 0.19
CA PHE A 120 -16.19 4.16 -0.40
C PHE A 120 -16.93 2.92 0.11
N ASP A 121 -17.09 1.94 -0.77
CA ASP A 121 -17.69 0.64 -0.52
C ASP A 121 -16.68 -0.40 -0.01
N ALA A 122 -15.39 -0.15 -0.19
CA ALA A 122 -14.31 -0.97 0.37
C ALA A 122 -13.00 -0.18 0.41
N VAL A 123 -12.11 -0.59 1.31
CA VAL A 123 -10.70 -0.15 1.35
C VAL A 123 -9.81 -1.37 1.22
N ILE A 124 -8.81 -1.28 0.34
CA ILE A 124 -7.72 -2.25 0.27
C ILE A 124 -6.39 -1.59 0.61
N SER A 125 -5.46 -2.37 1.13
CA SER A 125 -4.10 -1.90 1.34
C SER A 125 -3.11 -3.05 1.26
N ARG A 126 -2.12 -2.93 0.37
CA ARG A 126 -1.02 -3.90 0.30
C ARG A 126 0.27 -3.23 0.74
N PHE A 127 0.83 -3.71 1.83
CA PHE A 127 2.13 -3.31 2.35
C PHE A 127 2.31 -1.82 2.66
N CYS A 128 1.22 -1.10 2.98
CA CYS A 128 1.27 0.30 3.39
C CYS A 128 1.21 0.47 4.91
N LEU A 129 0.22 -0.15 5.57
CA LEU A 129 -0.14 0.17 6.96
C LEU A 129 1.03 0.06 7.96
N MET A 130 1.98 -0.86 7.75
CA MET A 130 3.13 -1.03 8.64
C MET A 130 4.16 0.12 8.58
N PHE A 131 4.07 0.96 7.56
CA PHE A 131 4.90 2.14 7.38
C PHE A 131 4.25 3.42 7.91
N LEU A 132 2.98 3.39 8.31
CA LEU A 132 2.31 4.61 8.76
C LEU A 132 2.81 5.04 10.15
N PRO A 133 3.27 6.28 10.33
CA PRO A 133 3.73 6.76 11.63
C PRO A 133 2.60 6.79 12.67
N GLU A 134 1.39 7.20 12.28
CA GLU A 134 0.20 7.30 13.15
C GLU A 134 -0.93 6.33 12.75
N ILE A 135 -0.75 5.04 13.05
CA ILE A 135 -1.73 4.00 12.71
C ILE A 135 -3.14 4.28 13.27
N PRO A 136 -3.34 4.71 14.54
CA PRO A 136 -4.68 5.01 15.04
C PRO A 136 -5.41 6.09 14.24
N LYS A 137 -4.68 7.13 13.81
CA LYS A 137 -5.23 8.22 12.99
C LYS A 137 -5.60 7.72 11.59
N ALA A 138 -4.75 6.89 10.98
CA ALA A 138 -5.04 6.24 9.71
C ALA A 138 -6.29 5.33 9.80
N VAL A 139 -6.42 4.53 10.87
CA VAL A 139 -7.61 3.69 11.08
C VAL A 139 -8.87 4.54 11.26
N ALA A 140 -8.78 5.67 11.97
CA ALA A 140 -9.90 6.61 12.11
C ALA A 140 -10.32 7.19 10.75
N GLU A 141 -9.36 7.59 9.91
CA GLU A 141 -9.63 8.08 8.56
C GLU A 141 -10.25 6.99 7.66
N ILE A 142 -9.72 5.76 7.71
CA ILE A 142 -10.28 4.59 7.00
C ILE A 142 -11.74 4.39 7.40
N ALA A 143 -12.03 4.36 8.70
CA ALA A 143 -13.39 4.20 9.22
C ALA A 143 -14.30 5.36 8.79
N ARG A 144 -13.78 6.59 8.75
CA ARG A 144 -14.54 7.78 8.34
C ARG A 144 -14.95 7.72 6.88
N VAL A 145 -14.04 7.38 5.97
CA VAL A 145 -14.31 7.39 4.52
C VAL A 145 -15.11 6.18 4.04
N LEU A 146 -15.19 5.12 4.84
CA LEU A 146 -15.97 3.92 4.54
C LEU A 146 -17.46 4.10 4.85
N LYS A 147 -18.29 3.51 3.99
CA LYS A 147 -19.71 3.32 4.29
C LYS A 147 -19.88 2.30 5.42
N ARG A 148 -21.01 2.35 6.11
CA ARG A 148 -21.34 1.37 7.16
C ARG A 148 -21.44 -0.04 6.58
N ASP A 149 -21.08 -1.04 7.38
CA ASP A 149 -21.20 -2.47 7.07
C ASP A 149 -20.45 -2.90 5.78
N THR A 150 -19.30 -2.27 5.54
CA THR A 150 -18.40 -2.55 4.41
C THR A 150 -17.07 -3.15 4.85
N TRP A 151 -16.17 -3.41 3.88
CA TRP A 151 -15.00 -4.26 4.08
C TRP A 151 -13.68 -3.49 3.97
N VAL A 152 -12.74 -3.87 4.84
CA VAL A 152 -11.33 -3.52 4.73
C VAL A 152 -10.55 -4.81 4.54
N ALA A 153 -9.67 -4.84 3.53
CA ALA A 153 -8.69 -5.90 3.39
C ALA A 153 -7.28 -5.30 3.39
N ALA A 154 -6.40 -5.83 4.24
CA ALA A 154 -5.03 -5.37 4.34
C ALA A 154 -4.06 -6.55 4.34
N ALA A 155 -2.94 -6.40 3.63
CA ALA A 155 -1.83 -7.33 3.65
C ALA A 155 -0.59 -6.64 4.22
N VAL A 156 -0.03 -7.19 5.29
CA VAL A 156 1.19 -6.73 5.95
C VAL A 156 2.13 -7.90 6.17
N TRP A 157 3.42 -7.64 6.37
CA TRP A 157 4.37 -8.71 6.64
C TRP A 157 4.26 -9.22 8.07
N SER A 158 4.24 -10.54 8.21
CA SER A 158 4.37 -11.22 9.51
C SER A 158 5.84 -11.19 9.98
N ALA A 159 6.06 -11.66 11.21
CA ALA A 159 7.37 -11.75 11.85
C ALA A 159 8.39 -12.53 10.98
N PRO A 160 9.70 -12.21 11.05
CA PRO A 160 10.72 -12.81 10.18
C PRO A 160 10.76 -14.34 10.18
N ASP A 161 10.52 -14.98 11.32
CA ASP A 161 10.45 -16.44 11.49
C ASP A 161 9.30 -17.08 10.71
N LYS A 162 8.25 -16.31 10.41
CA LYS A 162 7.09 -16.72 9.60
C LYS A 162 7.14 -16.16 8.18
N ASN A 163 8.24 -15.52 7.79
CA ASN A 163 8.39 -14.85 6.51
C ASN A 163 9.71 -15.26 5.82
N PRO A 164 9.82 -16.50 5.32
CA PRO A 164 11.02 -16.98 4.62
C PRO A 164 11.32 -16.14 3.37
N TYR A 165 10.30 -15.57 2.72
CA TYR A 165 10.44 -14.73 1.54
C TYR A 165 11.37 -13.53 1.78
N LEU A 166 11.20 -12.83 2.91
CA LEU A 166 12.09 -11.72 3.29
C LEU A 166 13.31 -12.20 4.08
N LYS A 167 13.14 -13.20 4.95
CA LYS A 167 14.21 -13.67 5.85
C LYS A 167 15.40 -14.23 5.08
N ILE A 168 15.18 -15.10 4.09
CA ILE A 168 16.28 -15.79 3.39
C ILE A 168 17.20 -14.78 2.67
N PRO A 169 16.69 -13.84 1.84
CA PRO A 169 17.55 -12.84 1.21
C PRO A 169 18.29 -11.95 2.23
N ILE A 170 17.60 -11.51 3.29
CA ILE A 170 18.22 -10.67 4.33
C ILE A 170 19.35 -11.41 5.05
N ASP A 171 19.15 -12.68 5.40
CA ASP A 171 20.17 -13.50 6.06
C ASP A 171 21.41 -13.67 5.16
N ILE A 172 21.22 -13.84 3.85
CA ILE A 172 22.32 -13.92 2.89
C ILE A 172 23.06 -12.57 2.83
N ILE A 173 22.34 -11.46 2.69
CA ILE A 173 22.94 -10.12 2.61
C ILE A 173 23.77 -9.80 3.86
N LYS A 174 23.28 -10.18 5.05
CA LYS A 174 23.99 -10.00 6.33
C LYS A 174 25.33 -10.73 6.43
N GLN A 175 25.61 -11.70 5.56
CA GLN A 175 26.92 -12.35 5.49
C GLN A 175 27.98 -11.47 4.82
N PHE A 176 27.55 -10.46 4.05
CA PHE A 176 28.44 -9.61 3.25
C PHE A 176 28.47 -8.15 3.72
N ILE A 177 27.40 -7.68 4.37
CA ILE A 177 27.31 -6.31 4.89
C ILE A 177 26.74 -6.29 6.30
N GLU A 178 27.21 -5.33 7.10
CA GLU A 178 26.59 -5.03 8.38
C GLU A 178 25.30 -4.23 8.15
N ILE A 179 24.18 -4.80 8.59
CA ILE A 179 22.88 -4.12 8.55
C ILE A 179 22.53 -3.73 9.99
N PRO A 180 22.39 -2.43 10.31
CA PRO A 180 22.01 -2.01 11.64
C PRO A 180 20.63 -2.57 12.01
N PRO A 181 20.40 -2.92 13.29
CA PRO A 181 19.09 -3.38 13.73
C PRO A 181 18.04 -2.28 13.49
N PRO A 182 16.82 -2.63 13.05
CA PRO A 182 15.76 -1.65 12.85
C PRO A 182 15.37 -1.00 14.19
N ASP A 183 15.10 0.30 14.18
CA ASP A 183 14.54 1.01 15.32
C ASP A 183 13.15 0.45 15.64
N PRO A 184 12.92 -0.11 16.85
CA PRO A 184 11.62 -0.69 17.22
C PRO A 184 10.47 0.32 17.26
N SER A 185 10.79 1.62 17.39
CA SER A 185 9.82 2.71 17.46
C SER A 185 9.52 3.34 16.09
N ALA A 186 10.38 3.09 15.09
CA ALA A 186 10.20 3.61 13.75
C ALA A 186 9.22 2.75 12.92
N PRO A 187 8.56 3.34 11.90
CA PRO A 187 7.84 2.57 10.91
C PRO A 187 8.74 1.56 10.20
N GLY A 188 8.20 0.37 9.89
CA GLY A 188 9.03 -0.68 9.30
C GLY A 188 8.23 -1.91 8.90
N ILE A 189 8.84 -2.71 8.01
CA ILE A 189 8.20 -3.88 7.38
C ILE A 189 7.57 -4.86 8.36
N PHE A 190 8.13 -5.03 9.56
CA PHE A 190 7.64 -5.97 10.58
C PHE A 190 6.90 -5.29 11.75
N ARG A 191 6.56 -4.00 11.66
CA ARG A 191 5.95 -3.25 12.78
C ARG A 191 4.60 -3.85 13.23
N LEU A 192 3.84 -4.40 12.28
CA LEU A 192 2.54 -5.03 12.54
C LEU A 192 2.62 -6.57 12.68
N ALA A 193 3.81 -7.11 12.90
CA ALA A 193 4.02 -8.56 13.03
C ALA A 193 3.61 -9.13 14.39
N LYS A 194 3.58 -8.29 15.44
CA LYS A 194 3.17 -8.70 16.79
C LYS A 194 1.67 -8.52 16.94
N SER A 195 1.03 -9.42 17.68
CA SER A 195 -0.35 -9.20 18.13
C SER A 195 -0.43 -7.91 18.94
N GLY A 196 -1.43 -7.08 18.62
CA GLY A 196 -1.78 -5.87 19.37
C GLY A 196 -2.49 -6.17 20.68
#